data_AF-A0A930E967-F1
#
_entry.id   AF-A0A930E967-F1
#
_cell.length_a   1.000
_cell.length_b   1.000
_cell.length_c   1.000
_cell.angle_alpha   90.00
_cell.angle_beta   90.00
_cell.angle_gamma   90.00
#
_symmetry.space_group_name_H-M   'P 1'
#
loop_
_entity.id
_entity.type
_entity.pdbx_description
1 polymer ?
#
loop_
_entity_poly.entity_id
_entity_poly.type
_entity_poly.pdbx_seq_one_letter_code
_entity_poly.pdbx_strand_id
1 'polypeptide(L)'
;MKNSKESIIWLLPSIFILVILLMIGTCTPRINDKFLVVKVRRENLEIFEKIRGKAEAKDLIAIGIDIQMGIDEIYFKEGDKVKKGDIIIKFSDYKQNDVDNQMKDKKR
;
A
#
# COMPACT_ATOMS: atom_id res chain seq x y z
N MET A 1 -17.09 -62.77 -64.32
CA MET A 1 -17.20 -62.23 -62.94
C MET A 1 -15.78 -61.99 -62.45
N LYS A 2 -15.29 -60.74 -62.53
CA LYS A 2 -13.87 -60.40 -62.27
C LYS A 2 -13.61 -60.56 -60.76
N ASN A 3 -12.60 -61.36 -60.40
CA ASN A 3 -12.31 -61.69 -59.01
C ASN A 3 -12.04 -60.42 -58.20
N SER A 4 -12.95 -60.06 -57.30
CA SER A 4 -12.88 -58.87 -56.45
C SER A 4 -11.61 -58.80 -55.59
N LYS A 5 -10.98 -59.95 -55.32
CA LYS A 5 -9.75 -60.09 -54.53
C LYS A 5 -8.51 -59.50 -55.22
N GLU A 6 -8.39 -59.60 -56.55
CA GLU A 6 -7.23 -59.06 -57.28
C GLU A 6 -7.27 -57.52 -57.37
N SER A 7 -8.46 -56.94 -57.45
CA SER A 7 -8.65 -55.49 -57.48
C SER A 7 -8.30 -54.85 -56.14
N ILE A 8 -8.58 -55.55 -55.03
CA ILE A 8 -8.28 -55.12 -53.66
C ILE A 8 -6.77 -55.11 -53.37
N ILE A 9 -6.03 -56.10 -53.89
CA ILE A 9 -4.57 -56.21 -53.71
C ILE A 9 -3.83 -55.03 -54.37
N TRP A 10 -4.34 -54.51 -55.48
CA TRP A 10 -3.72 -53.38 -56.18
C TRP A 10 -4.17 -52.01 -55.62
N LEU A 11 -5.36 -51.92 -55.01
CA LEU A 11 -5.91 -50.70 -54.41
C LEU A 11 -5.28 -50.35 -53.05
N LEU A 12 -4.93 -51.36 -52.25
CA LEU A 12 -4.38 -51.19 -50.91
C LEU A 12 -3.12 -50.30 -50.83
N PRO A 13 -2.07 -50.50 -51.67
CA PRO A 13 -0.88 -49.63 -51.65
C PRO A 13 -1.20 -48.20 -52.10
N SER A 14 -2.13 -48.02 -53.05
CA SER A 14 -2.54 -46.67 -53.49
C SER A 14 -3.25 -45.89 -52.39
N ILE A 15 -4.09 -46.56 -51.60
CA ILE A 15 -4.78 -45.94 -50.45
C ILE A 15 -3.76 -45.59 -49.37
N PHE A 16 -2.78 -46.46 -49.10
CA PHE A 16 -1.74 -46.20 -48.12
C PHE A 16 -0.87 -44.97 -48.49
N ILE A 17 -0.48 -44.85 -49.76
CA ILE A 17 0.26 -43.67 -50.26
C ILE A 17 -0.57 -42.40 -50.12
N LEU A 18 -1.88 -42.46 -50.40
CA LEU A 18 -2.78 -41.32 -50.26
C LEU A 18 -2.92 -40.86 -48.79
N VAL A 19 -2.99 -41.81 -47.85
CA VAL A 19 -3.02 -41.51 -46.41
C VAL A 19 -1.71 -40.84 -45.95
N ILE A 20 -0.56 -41.29 -46.45
CA ILE A 20 0.74 -40.67 -46.14
C ILE A 20 0.82 -39.23 -46.66
N LEU A 21 0.38 -38.98 -47.90
CA LEU A 21 0.36 -37.63 -48.48
C LEU A 21 -0.55 -36.68 -47.69
N LEU A 22 -1.70 -37.18 -47.22
CA LEU A 22 -2.64 -36.40 -46.42
C LEU A 22 -2.02 -36.00 -45.07
N MET A 23 -1.31 -36.93 -44.41
CA MET A 23 -0.58 -36.65 -43.17
C MET A 23 0.49 -35.57 -43.33
N ILE A 24 1.24 -35.56 -44.44
CA ILE A 24 2.27 -34.54 -44.70
C ILE A 24 1.63 -33.15 -44.89
N GLY A 25 0.50 -33.07 -45.59
CA GLY A 25 -0.21 -31.82 -45.85
C GLY A 25 -0.88 -31.20 -44.61
N THR A 26 -1.29 -32.01 -43.63
CA THR A 26 -1.95 -31.53 -42.40
C THR A 26 -1.00 -31.35 -41.22
N CYS A 27 0.18 -32.00 -41.22
CA CYS A 27 1.12 -31.94 -40.09
C CYS A 27 2.14 -30.79 -40.16
N THR A 28 2.19 -29.98 -41.22
CA THR A 28 3.01 -28.76 -41.20
C THR A 28 2.28 -27.67 -40.40
N PRO A 29 2.70 -27.34 -39.17
CA PRO A 29 2.13 -26.22 -38.46
C PRO A 29 2.39 -24.95 -39.27
N ARG A 30 1.34 -24.17 -39.54
CA ARG A 30 1.51 -22.83 -40.13
C ARG A 30 2.17 -21.94 -39.10
N ILE A 31 3.49 -21.81 -39.17
CA ILE A 31 4.28 -20.86 -38.37
C ILE A 31 4.03 -19.46 -38.95
N ASN A 32 2.86 -18.89 -38.68
CA ASN A 32 2.55 -17.50 -39.02
C ASN A 32 2.22 -16.72 -37.75
N ASP A 33 3.06 -16.89 -36.74
CA ASP A 33 2.98 -16.12 -35.52
C ASP A 33 3.51 -14.71 -35.85
N LYS A 34 2.57 -13.76 -35.96
CA LYS A 34 2.90 -12.34 -36.12
C LYS A 34 3.37 -11.81 -34.78
N PHE A 35 4.67 -11.63 -34.61
CA PHE A 35 5.23 -11.05 -33.40
C PHE A 35 5.25 -9.52 -33.48
N LEU A 36 4.78 -8.87 -32.43
CA LEU A 36 4.97 -7.43 -32.21
C LEU A 36 6.36 -7.22 -31.61
N VAL A 37 7.29 -6.72 -32.42
CA VAL A 37 8.64 -6.36 -31.95
C VAL A 37 8.60 -4.93 -31.42
N VAL A 38 8.71 -4.78 -30.10
CA VAL A 38 8.81 -3.47 -29.43
C VAL A 38 10.24 -3.28 -28.94
N LYS A 39 10.83 -2.12 -29.28
CA LYS A 39 12.18 -1.75 -28.81
C LYS A 39 12.11 -1.36 -27.34
N VAL A 40 12.85 -2.08 -26.49
CA VAL A 40 12.96 -1.77 -25.06
C VAL A 40 13.65 -0.42 -24.88
N ARG A 41 13.05 0.48 -24.10
CA ARG A 41 13.64 1.74 -23.66
C ARG A 41 14.04 1.63 -22.19
N ARG A 42 15.18 2.20 -21.84
CA ARG A 42 15.59 2.35 -20.43
C ARG A 42 14.97 3.63 -19.90
N GLU A 43 13.98 3.48 -19.04
CA GLU A 43 13.30 4.56 -18.35
C GLU A 43 13.28 4.23 -16.85
N ASN A 44 13.20 5.26 -16.02
CA ASN A 44 13.15 5.08 -14.57
C ASN A 44 11.74 4.62 -14.18
N LEU A 45 11.67 3.56 -13.36
CA LEU A 45 10.42 3.05 -12.82
C LEU A 45 10.24 3.61 -11.40
N GLU A 46 9.12 4.29 -11.15
CA GLU A 46 8.73 4.73 -9.80
C GLU A 46 7.61 3.82 -9.29
N ILE A 47 7.82 3.21 -8.12
CA ILE A 47 6.85 2.34 -7.48
C ILE A 47 6.27 3.10 -6.29
N PHE A 48 4.97 3.36 -6.33
CA PHE A 48 4.26 4.06 -5.26
C PHE A 48 3.51 3.06 -4.39
N GLU A 49 3.90 2.95 -3.13
CA GLU A 49 3.15 2.19 -2.13
C GLU A 49 2.17 3.11 -1.38
N LYS A 50 0.92 2.66 -1.25
CA LYS A 50 -0.11 3.41 -0.53
C LYS A 50 -0.05 3.10 0.97
N ILE A 51 0.62 3.95 1.73
CA ILE A 51 0.67 3.83 3.19
C ILE A 51 -0.44 4.67 3.82
N ARG A 52 -1.11 4.12 4.84
CA ARG A 52 -2.03 4.88 5.70
C ARG A 52 -1.29 5.24 6.99
N GLY A 53 -1.13 6.54 7.24
CA GLY A 53 -0.60 7.07 8.49
C GLY A 53 -1.67 7.86 9.24
N LYS A 54 -1.57 7.89 10.57
CA LYS A 54 -2.34 8.80 11.43
C LYS A 54 -1.43 9.96 11.82
N ALA A 55 -1.90 11.19 11.64
CA ALA A 55 -1.17 12.37 12.08
C ALA A 55 -1.37 12.58 13.57
N GLU A 56 -0.28 12.75 14.31
CA GLU A 56 -0.29 13.04 15.75
C GLU A 56 0.58 14.26 16.03
N ALA A 57 0.32 14.93 17.16
CA ALA A 57 1.13 16.06 17.57
C ALA A 57 2.56 15.60 17.88
N LYS A 58 3.56 16.37 17.42
CA LYS A 58 4.96 16.07 17.69
C LYS A 58 5.25 16.05 19.20
N ASP A 59 4.73 17.05 19.92
CA ASP A 59 4.88 17.23 21.35
C ASP A 59 3.51 17.56 21.95
N LEU A 60 3.07 16.80 22.96
CA LEU A 60 1.84 17.04 23.71
C LEU A 60 2.20 17.13 25.20
N ILE A 61 1.88 18.27 25.83
CA ILE A 61 2.12 18.49 27.26
C ILE A 61 0.78 18.75 27.91
N ALA A 62 0.39 17.89 28.85
CA ALA A 62 -0.75 18.14 29.72
C ALA A 62 -0.31 19.09 30.83
N ILE A 63 -0.91 20.28 30.89
CA ILE A 63 -0.67 21.25 31.96
C ILE A 63 -1.77 21.07 33.00
N GLY A 64 -1.37 20.76 34.23
CA GLY A 64 -2.27 20.58 35.36
C GLY A 64 -1.56 20.86 36.68
N ILE A 65 -2.33 21.10 37.73
CA ILE A 65 -1.83 21.32 39.08
C ILE A 65 -2.25 20.14 39.96
N ASP A 66 -1.34 19.65 40.79
CA ASP A 66 -1.52 18.50 41.69
C ASP A 66 -2.16 18.87 43.05
N ILE A 67 -2.64 20.10 43.18
CA ILE A 67 -3.27 20.65 44.38
C ILE A 67 -4.60 21.28 44.02
N GLN A 68 -5.59 21.10 44.89
CA GLN A 68 -6.92 21.67 44.72
C GLN A 68 -6.88 23.17 45.06
N MET A 69 -6.75 24.01 44.03
CA MET A 69 -6.85 25.46 44.13
C MET A 69 -8.06 25.98 43.35
N GLY A 70 -8.63 27.09 43.81
CA GLY A 70 -9.62 27.83 43.02
C GLY A 70 -8.95 28.51 41.82
N ILE A 71 -9.69 28.62 40.72
CA ILE A 71 -9.25 29.36 39.54
C ILE A 71 -9.86 30.77 39.62
N ASP A 72 -9.02 31.79 39.57
CA ASP A 72 -9.46 33.19 39.53
C ASP A 72 -9.71 33.63 38.09
N GLU A 73 -8.71 33.44 37.22
CA GLU A 73 -8.75 33.94 35.85
C GLU A 73 -8.13 32.92 34.86
N ILE A 74 -8.75 32.81 33.68
CA ILE A 74 -8.26 31.99 32.56
C ILE A 74 -8.00 32.93 31.38
N TYR A 75 -6.76 32.96 30.88
CA TYR A 75 -6.31 33.90 29.85
C TYR A 75 -6.22 33.29 28.44
N PHE A 76 -6.67 32.05 28.26
CA PHE A 76 -6.66 31.37 26.96
C PHE A 76 -8.05 30.81 26.61
N LYS A 77 -8.31 30.69 25.31
CA LYS A 77 -9.44 29.94 24.77
C LYS A 77 -8.93 28.73 24.00
N GLU A 78 -9.80 27.73 23.83
CA GLU A 78 -9.48 26.56 23.02
C GLU A 78 -9.10 26.97 21.59
N GLY A 79 -7.93 26.53 21.13
CA GLY A 79 -7.38 26.88 19.82
C GLY A 79 -6.43 28.08 19.80
N ASP A 80 -6.28 28.81 20.91
CA ASP A 80 -5.35 29.94 20.98
C ASP A 80 -3.89 29.50 20.91
N LYS A 81 -3.07 30.31 20.23
CA LYS A 81 -1.61 30.11 20.18
C LYS A 81 -0.97 30.80 21.39
N VAL A 82 -0.33 30.00 22.24
CA VAL A 82 0.42 30.48 23.40
C VAL A 82 1.93 30.34 23.17
N LYS A 83 2.71 31.29 23.70
CA LYS A 83 4.17 31.25 23.70
C LYS A 83 4.68 30.72 25.04
N LYS A 84 5.92 30.20 25.03
CA LYS A 84 6.58 29.79 26.25
C LYS A 84 6.74 30.99 27.19
N GLY A 85 6.19 30.88 28.39
CA GLY A 85 6.22 31.93 29.40
C GLY A 85 4.93 32.75 29.50
N ASP A 86 3.97 32.55 28.60
CA ASP A 86 2.66 33.18 28.70
C ASP A 86 1.89 32.62 29.91
N ILE A 87 1.19 33.52 30.60
CA ILE A 87 0.32 33.16 31.73
C ILE A 87 -1.01 32.69 31.15
N ILE A 88 -1.39 31.45 31.44
CA ILE A 88 -2.62 30.84 30.92
C ILE A 88 -3.72 30.73 31.99
N ILE A 89 -3.35 30.52 33.25
CA ILE A 89 -4.30 30.36 34.37
C ILE A 89 -3.72 31.06 35.59
N LYS A 90 -4.55 31.84 36.28
CA LYS A 90 -4.27 32.42 37.60
C LYS A 90 -5.10 31.69 38.65
N PHE A 91 -4.41 31.19 39.67
CA PHE A 91 -5.03 30.49 40.80
C PHE A 91 -5.22 31.44 41.97
N SER A 92 -6.20 31.13 42.82
CA SER A 92 -6.53 31.95 43.98
C SER A 92 -5.47 31.85 45.08
N ASP A 93 -5.16 32.99 45.70
CA ASP A 93 -4.11 33.12 46.71
C ASP A 93 -4.50 32.55 48.08
N TYR A 94 -5.71 31.98 48.23
CA TYR A 94 -6.30 31.55 49.52
C TYR A 94 -5.49 30.45 50.25
N LYS A 95 -4.49 29.84 49.60
CA LYS A 95 -3.55 28.88 50.22
C LYS A 95 -2.09 29.07 49.81
N GLN A 96 -1.68 30.27 49.39
CA GLN A 96 -0.36 30.52 48.79
C GLN A 96 0.83 30.03 49.65
N ASN A 97 0.73 30.18 50.98
CA ASN A 97 1.76 29.71 51.92
C ASN A 97 1.95 28.19 51.93
N ASP A 98 0.89 27.41 51.68
CA ASP A 98 0.93 25.94 51.68
C ASP A 98 1.54 25.42 50.36
N VAL A 99 1.25 26.11 49.26
CA VAL A 99 1.80 25.83 47.93
C VAL A 99 3.29 26.14 47.85
N ASP A 100 3.70 27.30 48.37
CA ASP A 100 5.10 27.72 48.35
C ASP A 100 6.01 26.74 49.12
N ASN A 101 5.50 26.15 50.20
CA ASN A 101 6.22 25.12 50.94
C ASN A 101 6.32 23.81 50.14
N GLN A 102 5.23 23.35 49.50
CA GLN A 102 5.24 22.15 48.66
C GLN A 102 6.10 22.30 47.39
N MET A 103 6.15 23.48 46.78
CA MET A 103 6.97 23.74 45.60
C MET A 103 8.47 23.85 45.91
N LYS A 104 8.85 24.28 47.12
CA LYS A 104 10.27 24.32 47.55
C LYS A 104 10.85 22.91 47.68
N ASP A 105 10.07 21.96 48.15
CA ASP A 105 10.52 20.58 48.34
C ASP A 105 10.69 19.83 47.01
N LYS A 106 9.91 20.18 45.98
CA LYS A 106 9.95 19.54 44.65
C LYS A 106 11.06 20.10 43.72
N LYS A 107 11.71 21.20 44.10
CA LYS A 107 12.82 21.83 43.35
C LYS A 107 14.21 21.27 43.70
N ARG A 108 14.30 20.28 44.60
CA ARG A 108 15.55 19.68 45.05
C ARG A 108 15.84 18.35 44.38
#